data_AF-K5CNN6-F1
#
_entry.id   AF-K5CNN6-F1
#
_cell.length_a   1.000
_cell.length_b   1.000
_cell.length_c   1.000
_cell.angle_alpha   90.00
_cell.angle_beta   90.00
_cell.angle_gamma   90.00
#
_symmetry.space_group_name_H-M   'P 1'
#
loop_
_entity.id
_entity.type
_entity.pdbx_description
1 polymer ?
#
loop_
_entity_poly.entity_id
_entity_poly.type
_entity_poly.pdbx_seq_one_letter_code
_entity_poly.pdbx_strand_id
1 'polypeptide(L)'
;MKTILSALGLSLLVFTSCGGQKKAEVDFIQDNIDNAVAQNTIQTDIIEKSGKILNPRTINKDGSISYIPIDDWCSGFFPGSMWLTYNLTGDKKWLPLAEKYTEALDSVKHLKWHHDVGFMIGCSYLNGYRLADKKEYKDVVVEAAKSLSTRFRPGAGVIQSWDADRGWQGTRGWKCPVIIDNMMNLELLFEATAFSGDSTFYDIAVKHADTTMAHHFRPDNSCYHVVDYDPETGEVRKRQTAQGYADESSWARGQAWALYGYTTCYRYTKDEKYLDQAQKVYNFIFNNKNMPEDLVPYWDYDAPNIPNEPRDASAAACTASALYELDGYRPGNHYKEIADKIMESLGSPAYRAEVGTNGNFILMHSVGSIPHGQEIDVPLNYADYYFLEALMRKRDLEK
;
A
#
# COMPACT_ATOMS: atom_id res chain seq x y z
N MET A 1 74.44 51.12 29.67
CA MET A 1 74.05 49.71 29.90
C MET A 1 72.68 49.72 30.55
N LYS A 2 71.61 49.64 29.74
CA LYS A 2 70.72 48.46 29.57
C LYS A 2 70.21 47.90 30.92
N THR A 3 69.11 48.40 31.48
CA THR A 3 67.72 47.88 31.39
C THR A 3 67.58 46.35 31.43
N ILE A 4 66.73 45.84 32.33
CA ILE A 4 65.53 45.03 32.03
C ILE A 4 64.64 44.96 33.30
N LEU A 5 63.42 45.47 33.16
CA LEU A 5 62.27 45.28 34.04
C LEU A 5 61.58 43.98 33.60
N SER A 6 61.27 43.07 34.52
CA SER A 6 60.44 41.89 34.24
C SER A 6 59.02 42.13 34.75
N ALA A 7 58.09 42.34 33.83
CA ALA A 7 56.66 42.33 34.06
C ALA A 7 56.13 40.89 33.95
N LEU A 8 55.46 40.38 34.99
CA LEU A 8 54.70 39.13 34.92
C LEU A 8 53.34 39.43 34.26
N GLY A 9 53.16 38.92 33.04
CA GLY A 9 51.86 38.90 32.35
C GLY A 9 51.02 37.72 32.83
N LEU A 10 49.80 38.01 33.29
CA LEU A 10 48.78 37.03 33.61
C LEU A 10 48.05 36.64 32.31
N SER A 11 48.35 35.46 31.76
CA SER A 11 47.66 34.95 30.57
C SER A 11 46.28 34.40 30.96
N LEU A 12 45.21 35.09 30.58
CA LEU A 12 43.85 34.54 30.55
C LEU A 12 43.75 33.52 29.41
N LEU A 13 43.70 32.23 29.75
CA LEU A 13 43.26 31.16 28.87
C LEU A 13 41.73 31.17 28.82
N VAL A 14 41.17 31.72 27.74
CA VAL A 14 39.75 31.58 27.41
C VAL A 14 39.57 30.19 26.78
N PHE A 15 39.05 29.24 27.57
CA PHE A 15 38.54 27.98 27.03
C PHE A 15 37.21 28.26 26.32
N THR A 16 37.25 28.41 25.00
CA THR A 16 36.06 28.32 24.15
C THR A 16 35.58 26.87 24.14
N SER A 17 34.58 26.59 24.99
CA SER A 17 33.78 25.38 24.92
C SER A 17 33.02 25.38 23.59
N CYS A 18 33.54 24.68 22.58
CA CYS A 18 32.74 24.22 21.45
C CYS A 18 31.74 23.17 21.97
N GLY A 19 30.64 23.65 22.54
CA GLY A 19 29.45 22.83 22.74
C GLY A 19 28.88 22.50 21.38
N GLY A 20 29.35 21.41 20.77
CA GLY A 20 28.67 20.82 19.63
C GLY A 20 27.24 20.57 20.05
N GLN A 21 26.29 21.25 19.42
CA GLN A 21 24.88 20.84 19.48
C GLN A 21 24.86 19.37 19.10
N LYS A 22 24.62 18.49 20.07
CA LYS A 22 24.09 17.16 19.76
C LYS A 22 22.83 17.45 18.95
N LYS A 23 22.86 17.19 17.64
CA LYS A 23 21.63 17.06 16.86
C LYS A 23 20.76 16.12 17.69
N ALA A 24 19.60 16.60 18.14
CA ALA A 24 18.61 15.72 18.73
C ALA A 24 18.40 14.61 17.71
N GLU A 25 18.60 13.36 18.15
CA GLU A 25 18.28 12.20 17.34
C GLU A 25 16.78 12.33 17.01
N VAL A 26 16.49 12.59 15.73
CA VAL A 26 15.12 12.73 15.28
C VAL A 26 14.53 11.33 15.30
N ASP A 27 13.54 11.11 16.17
CA ASP A 27 12.79 9.87 16.18
C ASP A 27 12.10 9.71 14.82
N PHE A 28 12.56 8.71 14.05
CA PHE A 28 12.06 8.43 12.71
C PHE A 28 10.54 8.27 12.69
N ILE A 29 9.97 7.58 13.68
CA ILE A 29 8.52 7.33 13.71
C ILE A 29 7.79 8.65 13.95
N GLN A 30 8.18 9.40 14.97
CA GLN A 30 7.51 10.66 15.30
C GLN A 30 7.64 11.71 14.19
N ASP A 31 8.81 11.83 13.55
CA ASP A 31 9.02 12.79 12.44
C ASP A 31 8.13 12.49 11.22
N ASN A 32 7.97 11.21 10.89
CA ASN A 32 7.09 10.81 9.79
C ASN A 32 5.60 10.95 10.16
N ILE A 33 5.23 10.69 11.43
CA ILE A 33 3.87 10.97 11.93
C ILE A 33 3.56 12.46 11.87
N ASP A 34 4.48 13.32 12.32
CA ASP A 34 4.27 14.78 12.35
C ASP A 34 4.10 15.35 10.94
N ASN A 35 4.91 14.90 9.97
CA ASN A 35 4.76 15.27 8.56
C ASN A 35 3.42 14.81 8.00
N ALA A 36 3.05 13.54 8.22
CA ALA A 36 1.77 13.01 7.75
C ALA A 36 0.57 13.76 8.35
N VAL A 37 0.62 14.08 9.65
CA VAL A 37 -0.39 14.89 10.34
C VAL A 37 -0.51 16.26 9.69
N ALA A 38 0.61 16.91 9.38
CA ALA A 38 0.59 18.23 8.75
C ALA A 38 0.02 18.17 7.33
N GLN A 39 0.47 17.24 6.49
CA GLN A 39 -0.03 17.03 5.13
C GLN A 39 -1.53 16.72 5.14
N ASN A 40 -1.96 15.74 5.94
CA ASN A 40 -3.37 15.36 6.06
C ASN A 40 -4.22 16.51 6.58
N THR A 41 -3.72 17.34 7.51
CA THR A 41 -4.47 18.49 8.05
C THR A 41 -4.72 19.51 6.94
N ILE A 42 -3.70 19.85 6.15
CA ILE A 42 -3.84 20.79 5.03
C ILE A 42 -4.82 20.24 3.99
N GLN A 43 -4.70 18.95 3.65
CA GLN A 43 -5.55 18.29 2.67
C GLN A 43 -7.03 18.30 3.11
N THR A 44 -7.31 17.92 4.36
CA THR A 44 -8.67 17.92 4.90
C THR A 44 -9.22 19.34 5.03
N ASP A 45 -8.41 20.33 5.43
CA ASP A 45 -8.86 21.72 5.51
C ASP A 45 -9.29 22.28 4.15
N ILE A 46 -8.56 21.94 3.08
CA ILE A 46 -8.91 22.33 1.70
C ILE A 46 -10.24 21.69 1.29
N ILE A 47 -10.40 20.39 1.52
CA ILE A 47 -11.63 19.66 1.15
C ILE A 47 -12.82 20.17 1.97
N GLU A 48 -12.68 20.32 3.28
CA GLU A 48 -13.76 20.79 4.16
C GLU A 48 -14.20 22.22 3.81
N LYS A 49 -13.27 23.12 3.48
CA LYS A 49 -13.59 24.48 2.99
C LYS A 49 -14.37 24.47 1.68
N SER A 50 -14.24 23.43 0.86
CA SER A 50 -15.00 23.30 -0.39
C SER A 50 -16.47 22.95 -0.17
N GLY A 51 -16.83 22.45 1.02
CA GLY A 51 -18.18 21.96 1.35
C GLY A 51 -18.58 20.66 0.62
N LYS A 52 -17.65 20.00 -0.07
CA LYS A 52 -17.87 18.77 -0.82
C LYS A 52 -17.23 17.57 -0.12
N ILE A 53 -17.67 16.38 -0.50
CA ILE A 53 -17.00 15.11 -0.15
C ILE A 53 -16.15 14.73 -1.35
N LEU A 54 -14.83 14.75 -1.18
CA LEU A 54 -13.87 14.48 -2.25
C LEU A 54 -12.81 13.51 -1.74
N ASN A 55 -12.43 12.55 -2.59
CA ASN A 55 -11.33 11.63 -2.32
C ASN A 55 -10.14 12.00 -3.22
N PRO A 56 -9.05 12.55 -2.68
CA PRO A 56 -7.86 12.84 -3.47
C PRO A 56 -7.17 11.53 -3.87
N ARG A 57 -6.77 11.43 -5.13
CA ARG A 57 -6.07 10.25 -5.67
C ARG A 57 -4.61 10.53 -6.01
N THR A 58 -4.36 11.64 -6.69
CA THR A 58 -3.05 12.02 -7.23
C THR A 58 -3.05 13.52 -7.60
N ILE A 59 -2.01 13.98 -8.29
CA ILE A 59 -1.95 15.30 -8.92
C ILE A 59 -2.02 15.20 -10.45
N ASN A 60 -2.67 16.18 -11.08
CA ASN A 60 -2.70 16.35 -12.52
C ASN A 60 -1.38 16.99 -13.01
N LYS A 61 -1.16 16.95 -14.33
CA LYS A 61 0.03 17.57 -14.96
C LYS A 61 0.15 19.08 -14.72
N ASP A 62 -0.95 19.76 -14.43
CA ASP A 62 -0.98 21.19 -14.11
C ASP A 62 -0.74 21.49 -12.62
N GLY A 63 -0.50 20.45 -11.81
CA GLY A 63 -0.28 20.55 -10.36
C GLY A 63 -1.55 20.58 -9.52
N SER A 64 -2.75 20.57 -10.13
CA SER A 64 -4.00 20.49 -9.38
C SER A 64 -4.23 19.08 -8.81
N ILE A 65 -4.90 18.99 -7.66
CA ILE A 65 -5.25 17.70 -7.06
C ILE A 65 -6.36 17.04 -7.89
N SER A 66 -6.14 15.78 -8.24
CA SER A 66 -7.14 14.92 -8.88
C SER A 66 -7.99 14.24 -7.80
N TYR A 67 -9.30 14.43 -7.91
CA TYR A 67 -10.29 13.80 -7.04
C TYR A 67 -11.08 12.74 -7.80
N ILE A 68 -11.38 11.63 -7.13
CA ILE A 68 -12.09 10.48 -7.71
C ILE A 68 -13.51 10.33 -7.15
N PRO A 69 -14.44 9.74 -7.92
CA PRO A 69 -15.76 9.39 -7.44
C PRO A 69 -15.68 8.24 -6.41
N ILE A 70 -16.78 8.04 -5.68
CA ILE A 70 -16.88 7.04 -4.62
C ILE A 70 -16.74 5.59 -5.12
N ASP A 71 -17.05 5.34 -6.39
CA ASP A 71 -16.99 4.03 -7.05
C ASP A 71 -15.65 3.76 -7.77
N ASP A 72 -14.67 4.67 -7.67
CA ASP A 72 -13.30 4.41 -8.09
C ASP A 72 -12.61 3.49 -7.08
N TRP A 73 -11.81 2.53 -7.56
CA TRP A 73 -11.14 1.52 -6.73
C TRP A 73 -10.23 2.12 -5.65
N CYS A 74 -9.74 3.35 -5.83
CA CYS A 74 -8.91 4.06 -4.86
C CYS A 74 -9.69 4.82 -3.78
N SER A 75 -11.02 4.78 -3.77
CA SER A 75 -11.85 5.65 -2.92
C SER A 75 -11.71 5.35 -1.43
N GLY A 76 -11.33 4.12 -1.05
CA GLY A 76 -11.16 3.70 0.34
C GLY A 76 -9.87 4.16 1.01
N PHE A 77 -8.83 4.53 0.23
CA PHE A 77 -7.51 4.81 0.80
C PHE A 77 -7.45 6.12 1.58
N PHE A 78 -8.11 7.19 1.09
CA PHE A 78 -8.11 8.47 1.80
C PHE A 78 -8.79 8.41 3.19
N PRO A 79 -10.03 7.90 3.33
CA PRO A 79 -10.59 7.66 4.67
C PRO A 79 -9.74 6.69 5.49
N GLY A 80 -9.13 5.67 4.86
CA GLY A 80 -8.19 4.77 5.52
C GLY A 80 -6.99 5.49 6.14
N SER A 81 -6.39 6.43 5.42
CA SER A 81 -5.30 7.27 5.94
C SER A 81 -5.74 8.10 7.15
N MET A 82 -7.00 8.55 7.22
CA MET A 82 -7.53 9.26 8.40
C MET A 82 -7.66 8.32 9.60
N TRP A 83 -8.16 7.09 9.41
CA TRP A 83 -8.20 6.07 10.47
C TRP A 83 -6.80 5.71 10.99
N LEU A 84 -5.84 5.53 10.08
CA LEU A 84 -4.45 5.26 10.44
C LEU A 84 -3.82 6.46 11.17
N THR A 85 -4.07 7.69 10.73
CA THR A 85 -3.57 8.88 11.43
C THR A 85 -4.18 9.02 12.83
N TYR A 86 -5.47 8.73 12.99
CA TYR A 86 -6.10 8.63 14.31
C TYR A 86 -5.39 7.59 15.19
N ASN A 87 -5.18 6.38 14.67
CA ASN A 87 -4.51 5.31 15.42
C ASN A 87 -3.06 5.65 15.78
N LEU A 88 -2.33 6.32 14.88
CA LEU A 88 -0.94 6.74 15.07
C LEU A 88 -0.80 7.79 16.18
N THR A 89 -1.75 8.72 16.27
CA THR A 89 -1.64 9.93 17.10
C THR A 89 -2.51 9.93 18.36
N GLY A 90 -3.64 9.20 18.35
CA GLY A 90 -4.70 9.33 19.33
C GLY A 90 -5.50 10.65 19.25
N ASP A 91 -5.22 11.52 18.27
CA ASP A 91 -5.87 12.83 18.15
C ASP A 91 -7.31 12.69 17.65
N LYS A 92 -8.26 13.06 18.51
CA LYS A 92 -9.70 12.92 18.25
C LYS A 92 -10.21 13.80 17.10
N LYS A 93 -9.43 14.77 16.59
CA LYS A 93 -9.84 15.56 15.42
C LYS A 93 -10.02 14.71 14.17
N TRP A 94 -9.32 13.58 14.08
CA TRP A 94 -9.35 12.69 12.91
C TRP A 94 -10.61 11.82 12.85
N LEU A 95 -11.19 11.48 14.00
CA LEU A 95 -12.39 10.62 14.07
C LEU A 95 -13.55 11.13 13.20
N PRO A 96 -14.06 12.37 13.38
CA PRO A 96 -15.19 12.85 12.57
C PRO A 96 -14.87 12.95 11.08
N LEU A 97 -13.60 13.19 10.70
CA LEU A 97 -13.17 13.21 9.30
C LEU A 97 -13.16 11.79 8.72
N ALA A 98 -12.57 10.83 9.43
CA ALA A 98 -12.51 9.44 9.02
C ALA A 98 -13.90 8.82 8.88
N GLU A 99 -14.81 9.11 9.81
CA GLU A 99 -16.23 8.74 9.75
C GLU A 99 -16.91 9.35 8.51
N LYS A 100 -16.85 10.67 8.36
CA LYS A 100 -17.50 11.39 7.24
C LYS A 100 -17.11 10.82 5.87
N TYR A 101 -15.81 10.64 5.62
CA TYR A 101 -15.33 10.15 4.32
C TYR A 101 -15.56 8.65 4.13
N THR A 102 -15.57 7.86 5.21
CA THR A 102 -15.92 6.42 5.16
C THR A 102 -17.40 6.23 4.85
N GLU A 103 -18.27 6.91 5.59
CA GLU A 103 -19.73 6.78 5.46
C GLU A 103 -20.24 7.25 4.09
N ALA A 104 -19.51 8.18 3.44
CA ALA A 104 -19.79 8.58 2.06
C ALA A 104 -19.65 7.44 1.03
N LEU A 105 -18.95 6.36 1.38
CA LEU A 105 -18.76 5.18 0.54
C LEU A 105 -19.84 4.10 0.76
N ASP A 106 -20.92 4.36 1.50
CA ASP A 106 -21.92 3.33 1.86
C ASP A 106 -22.48 2.55 0.64
N SER A 107 -22.67 3.21 -0.49
CA SER A 107 -23.19 2.57 -1.71
C SER A 107 -22.24 1.53 -2.31
N VAL A 108 -20.93 1.59 -1.97
CA VAL A 108 -19.91 0.68 -2.48
C VAL A 108 -20.16 -0.77 -2.08
N LYS A 109 -20.81 -1.02 -0.93
CA LYS A 109 -21.15 -2.37 -0.46
C LYS A 109 -22.05 -3.15 -1.43
N HIS A 110 -22.68 -2.48 -2.39
CA HIS A 110 -23.54 -3.08 -3.41
C HIS A 110 -22.88 -3.21 -4.80
N LEU A 111 -21.62 -2.81 -4.97
CA LEU A 111 -20.92 -2.94 -6.25
C LEU A 111 -20.55 -4.40 -6.54
N LYS A 112 -20.87 -4.86 -7.76
CA LYS A 112 -20.70 -6.26 -8.18
C LYS A 112 -19.91 -6.42 -9.48
N TRP A 113 -19.44 -5.33 -10.08
CA TRP A 113 -18.85 -5.32 -11.43
C TRP A 113 -17.29 -5.31 -11.44
N HIS A 114 -16.65 -5.16 -10.28
CA HIS A 114 -15.20 -5.35 -10.11
C HIS A 114 -14.87 -5.82 -8.69
N HIS A 115 -13.65 -6.32 -8.50
CA HIS A 115 -13.21 -6.96 -7.25
C HIS A 115 -12.69 -5.98 -6.18
N ASP A 116 -12.37 -4.73 -6.55
CA ASP A 116 -11.72 -3.76 -5.66
C ASP A 116 -12.60 -3.25 -4.51
N VAL A 117 -13.82 -3.76 -4.39
CA VAL A 117 -14.68 -3.56 -3.21
C VAL A 117 -13.94 -3.90 -1.92
N GLY A 118 -13.00 -4.86 -1.96
CA GLY A 118 -12.11 -5.18 -0.86
C GLY A 118 -11.20 -4.02 -0.46
N PHE A 119 -10.55 -3.33 -1.39
CA PHE A 119 -9.80 -2.10 -1.10
C PHE A 119 -10.72 -1.00 -0.58
N MET A 120 -11.83 -0.77 -1.27
CA MET A 120 -12.70 0.37 -0.99
C MET A 120 -13.34 0.27 0.41
N ILE A 121 -13.88 -0.90 0.78
CA ILE A 121 -14.54 -1.14 2.07
C ILE A 121 -13.52 -1.58 3.15
N GLY A 122 -12.49 -2.33 2.76
CA GLY A 122 -11.43 -2.78 3.67
C GLY A 122 -10.60 -1.63 4.23
N CYS A 123 -10.18 -0.70 3.37
CA CYS A 123 -9.40 0.46 3.83
C CYS A 123 -10.25 1.49 4.58
N SER A 124 -11.57 1.53 4.37
CA SER A 124 -12.48 2.50 5.01
C SER A 124 -13.23 1.89 6.21
N TYR A 125 -14.35 1.22 5.99
CA TYR A 125 -15.23 0.66 7.02
C TYR A 125 -14.53 -0.35 7.93
N LEU A 126 -13.78 -1.30 7.37
CA LEU A 126 -13.10 -2.32 8.17
C LEU A 126 -12.02 -1.70 9.07
N ASN A 127 -11.33 -0.65 8.63
CA ASN A 127 -10.42 0.12 9.49
C ASN A 127 -11.16 0.90 10.59
N GLY A 128 -12.33 1.48 10.31
CA GLY A 128 -13.17 2.09 11.36
C GLY A 128 -13.56 1.08 12.44
N TYR A 129 -13.89 -0.15 12.05
CA TYR A 129 -14.16 -1.25 12.98
C TYR A 129 -12.93 -1.63 13.82
N ARG A 130 -11.76 -1.79 13.17
CA ARG A 130 -10.52 -2.27 13.80
C ARG A 130 -9.86 -1.22 14.70
N LEU A 131 -9.84 0.03 14.27
CA LEU A 131 -9.01 1.09 14.84
C LEU A 131 -9.79 2.09 15.72
N ALA A 132 -11.13 2.10 15.62
CA ALA A 132 -11.97 3.08 16.32
C ALA A 132 -13.27 2.51 16.90
N ASP A 133 -13.37 1.18 17.04
CA ASP A 133 -14.48 0.47 17.66
C ASP A 133 -15.86 0.73 17.03
N LYS A 134 -15.91 1.06 15.73
CA LYS A 134 -17.16 1.23 14.96
C LYS A 134 -17.83 -0.10 14.66
N LYS A 135 -18.42 -0.73 15.70
CA LYS A 135 -19.06 -2.05 15.60
C LYS A 135 -20.21 -2.08 14.59
N GLU A 136 -20.88 -0.96 14.39
CA GLU A 136 -21.94 -0.75 13.40
C GLU A 136 -21.47 -0.97 11.95
N TYR A 137 -20.16 -0.82 11.65
CA TYR A 137 -19.62 -1.01 10.30
C TYR A 137 -19.52 -2.49 9.88
N LYS A 138 -19.69 -3.42 10.83
CA LYS A 138 -19.69 -4.86 10.58
C LYS A 138 -20.65 -5.27 9.45
N ASP A 139 -21.86 -4.73 9.45
CA ASP A 139 -22.88 -5.11 8.47
C ASP A 139 -22.54 -4.63 7.05
N VAL A 140 -21.86 -3.48 6.94
CA VAL A 140 -21.36 -2.97 5.66
C VAL A 140 -20.27 -3.88 5.10
N VAL A 141 -19.34 -4.32 5.95
CA VAL A 141 -18.26 -5.26 5.57
C VAL A 141 -18.85 -6.58 5.07
N VAL A 142 -19.82 -7.15 5.79
CA VAL A 142 -20.46 -8.42 5.40
C VAL A 142 -21.26 -8.26 4.10
N GLU A 143 -21.99 -7.15 3.91
CA GLU A 143 -22.73 -6.90 2.68
C GLU A 143 -21.82 -6.73 1.46
N ALA A 144 -20.70 -6.01 1.64
CA ALA A 144 -19.67 -5.87 0.62
C ALA A 144 -19.05 -7.23 0.24
N ALA A 145 -18.80 -8.10 1.21
CA ALA A 145 -18.29 -9.45 0.98
C ALA A 145 -19.28 -10.31 0.18
N LYS A 146 -20.60 -10.19 0.43
CA LYS A 146 -21.62 -10.83 -0.42
C LYS A 146 -21.56 -10.32 -1.85
N SER A 147 -21.44 -9.01 -2.04
CA SER A 147 -21.33 -8.42 -3.37
C SER A 147 -20.07 -8.90 -4.11
N LEU A 148 -18.91 -8.90 -3.45
CA LEU A 148 -17.66 -9.45 -3.98
C LEU A 148 -17.79 -10.94 -4.35
N SER A 149 -18.45 -11.73 -3.51
CA SER A 149 -18.64 -13.18 -3.72
C SER A 149 -19.46 -13.49 -4.98
N THR A 150 -20.31 -12.58 -5.46
CA THR A 150 -21.04 -12.77 -6.74
C THR A 150 -20.12 -12.83 -7.96
N ARG A 151 -18.86 -12.38 -7.82
CA ARG A 151 -17.84 -12.44 -8.86
C ARG A 151 -17.05 -13.74 -8.85
N PHE A 152 -17.26 -14.62 -7.86
CA PHE A 152 -16.68 -15.95 -7.87
C PHE A 152 -17.21 -16.77 -9.05
N ARG A 153 -16.31 -17.45 -9.75
CA ARG A 153 -16.58 -18.35 -10.87
C ARG A 153 -16.23 -19.76 -10.42
N PRO A 154 -17.21 -20.58 -10.01
CA PRO A 154 -16.93 -21.89 -9.43
C PRO A 154 -16.14 -22.83 -10.33
N GLY A 155 -16.39 -22.81 -11.65
CA GLY A 155 -15.66 -23.63 -12.62
C GLY A 155 -14.17 -23.30 -12.66
N ALA A 156 -13.83 -22.01 -12.59
CA ALA A 156 -12.44 -21.56 -12.52
C ALA A 156 -11.85 -21.48 -11.11
N GLY A 157 -12.68 -21.50 -10.06
CA GLY A 157 -12.21 -21.38 -8.68
C GLY A 157 -11.62 -20.01 -8.33
N VAL A 158 -12.06 -18.95 -9.00
CA VAL A 158 -11.50 -17.60 -8.84
C VAL A 158 -12.59 -16.54 -8.76
N ILE A 159 -12.30 -15.45 -8.07
CA ILE A 159 -13.03 -14.18 -8.17
C ILE A 159 -12.57 -13.49 -9.46
N GLN A 160 -13.50 -13.20 -10.36
CA GLN A 160 -13.22 -12.46 -11.59
C GLN A 160 -12.91 -10.99 -11.26
N SER A 161 -11.78 -10.46 -11.71
CA SER A 161 -11.32 -9.13 -11.28
C SER A 161 -12.14 -7.98 -11.82
N TRP A 162 -12.49 -7.99 -13.09
CA TRP A 162 -13.39 -7.01 -13.72
C TRP A 162 -14.17 -7.63 -14.87
N ASP A 163 -15.23 -6.95 -15.26
CA ASP A 163 -15.97 -7.28 -16.47
C ASP A 163 -15.12 -6.90 -17.70
N ALA A 164 -14.98 -7.83 -18.64
CA ALA A 164 -14.12 -7.69 -19.82
C ALA A 164 -14.91 -7.23 -21.06
N ASP A 165 -15.93 -6.40 -20.88
CA ASP A 165 -16.89 -6.00 -21.91
C ASP A 165 -16.78 -4.52 -22.33
N ARG A 166 -15.93 -3.73 -21.67
CA ARG A 166 -15.85 -2.26 -21.85
C ARG A 166 -14.41 -1.77 -21.94
N GLY A 167 -14.24 -0.57 -22.51
CA GLY A 167 -12.97 0.16 -22.51
C GLY A 167 -11.82 -0.60 -23.17
N TRP A 168 -10.62 -0.40 -22.66
CA TRP A 168 -9.42 -1.12 -23.12
C TRP A 168 -9.47 -2.60 -22.71
N GLN A 169 -10.22 -2.98 -21.67
CA GLN A 169 -10.37 -4.37 -21.24
C GLN A 169 -11.13 -5.19 -22.29
N GLY A 170 -12.17 -4.61 -22.90
CA GLY A 170 -13.01 -5.25 -23.92
C GLY A 170 -12.26 -5.63 -25.20
N THR A 171 -11.10 -5.02 -25.47
CA THR A 171 -10.30 -5.31 -26.67
C THR A 171 -9.28 -6.43 -26.46
N ARG A 172 -9.12 -6.94 -25.22
CA ARG A 172 -8.10 -7.95 -24.86
C ARG A 172 -8.52 -9.39 -25.20
N GLY A 173 -9.82 -9.61 -25.37
CA GLY A 173 -10.41 -10.93 -25.61
C GLY A 173 -10.33 -11.86 -24.39
N TRP A 174 -10.34 -11.30 -23.18
CA TRP A 174 -10.42 -12.04 -21.92
C TRP A 174 -11.86 -12.52 -21.68
N LYS A 175 -12.01 -13.67 -21.03
CA LYS A 175 -13.29 -14.22 -20.58
C LYS A 175 -13.47 -14.05 -19.06
N CYS A 176 -12.43 -14.40 -18.30
CA CYS A 176 -12.41 -14.32 -16.85
C CYS A 176 -11.01 -13.84 -16.42
N PRO A 177 -10.72 -12.54 -16.59
CA PRO A 177 -9.43 -11.99 -16.17
C PRO A 177 -9.35 -11.94 -14.66
N VAL A 178 -8.25 -12.45 -14.12
CA VAL A 178 -7.89 -12.38 -12.70
C VAL A 178 -6.54 -11.68 -12.58
N ILE A 179 -6.51 -10.60 -11.80
CA ILE A 179 -5.28 -9.86 -11.52
C ILE A 179 -4.72 -10.21 -10.15
N ILE A 180 -3.41 -10.04 -9.97
CA ILE A 180 -2.74 -10.37 -8.71
C ILE A 180 -3.23 -9.49 -7.53
N ASP A 181 -3.65 -8.27 -7.81
CA ASP A 181 -4.26 -7.30 -6.88
C ASP A 181 -5.50 -7.88 -6.18
N ASN A 182 -6.16 -8.86 -6.82
CA ASN A 182 -7.33 -9.52 -6.25
C ASN A 182 -6.98 -10.27 -4.94
N MET A 183 -5.71 -10.63 -4.73
CA MET A 183 -5.24 -11.19 -3.46
C MET A 183 -5.43 -10.23 -2.28
N MET A 184 -5.32 -8.92 -2.52
CA MET A 184 -5.50 -7.90 -1.48
C MET A 184 -6.96 -7.81 -1.01
N ASN A 185 -7.89 -8.17 -1.89
CA ASN A 185 -9.32 -8.05 -1.65
C ASN A 185 -9.90 -9.25 -0.87
N LEU A 186 -9.10 -10.30 -0.66
CA LEU A 186 -9.52 -11.49 0.08
C LEU A 186 -9.69 -11.25 1.58
N GLU A 187 -9.00 -10.24 2.13
CA GLU A 187 -9.15 -9.87 3.55
C GLU A 187 -10.61 -9.57 3.91
N LEU A 188 -11.34 -8.92 3.00
CA LEU A 188 -12.76 -8.61 3.18
C LEU A 188 -13.59 -9.89 3.41
N LEU A 189 -13.29 -10.97 2.68
CA LEU A 189 -14.01 -12.24 2.79
C LEU A 189 -13.64 -12.99 4.08
N PHE A 190 -12.37 -12.97 4.47
CA PHE A 190 -11.95 -13.57 5.73
C PHE A 190 -12.59 -12.86 6.94
N GLU A 191 -12.62 -11.53 6.94
CA GLU A 191 -13.28 -10.76 8.00
C GLU A 191 -14.79 -10.95 8.00
N ALA A 192 -15.44 -11.01 6.83
CA ALA A 192 -16.86 -11.32 6.75
C ALA A 192 -17.18 -12.71 7.31
N THR A 193 -16.29 -13.69 7.15
CA THR A 193 -16.41 -15.01 7.82
C THR A 193 -16.38 -14.85 9.33
N ALA A 194 -15.38 -14.14 9.86
CA ALA A 194 -15.25 -13.92 11.30
C ALA A 194 -16.46 -13.18 11.90
N PHE A 195 -17.03 -12.24 11.13
CA PHE A 195 -18.17 -11.44 11.54
C PHE A 195 -19.50 -12.20 11.49
N SER A 196 -19.76 -12.94 10.42
CA SER A 196 -21.07 -13.57 10.18
C SER A 196 -21.16 -15.03 10.61
N GLY A 197 -20.01 -15.73 10.69
CA GLY A 197 -19.96 -17.18 10.84
C GLY A 197 -20.24 -17.95 9.54
N ASP A 198 -20.46 -17.28 8.40
CA ASP A 198 -20.68 -17.91 7.10
C ASP A 198 -19.34 -18.34 6.48
N SER A 199 -19.08 -19.64 6.44
CA SER A 199 -17.83 -20.20 5.90
C SER A 199 -17.69 -20.05 4.40
N THR A 200 -18.78 -19.71 3.67
CA THR A 200 -18.74 -19.54 2.21
C THR A 200 -17.70 -18.50 1.80
N PHE A 201 -17.56 -17.41 2.57
CA PHE A 201 -16.57 -16.37 2.28
C PHE A 201 -15.13 -16.89 2.41
N TYR A 202 -14.85 -17.67 3.46
CA TYR A 202 -13.56 -18.31 3.69
C TYR A 202 -13.23 -19.29 2.56
N ASP A 203 -14.18 -20.14 2.19
CA ASP A 203 -13.99 -21.15 1.14
C ASP A 203 -13.69 -20.51 -0.22
N ILE A 204 -14.39 -19.41 -0.56
CA ILE A 204 -14.11 -18.62 -1.76
C ILE A 204 -12.71 -18.01 -1.72
N ALA A 205 -12.32 -17.40 -0.60
CA ALA A 205 -11.02 -16.75 -0.45
C ALA A 205 -9.86 -17.75 -0.57
N VAL A 206 -9.94 -18.87 0.14
CA VAL A 206 -8.96 -19.96 0.07
C VAL A 206 -8.89 -20.54 -1.34
N LYS A 207 -10.03 -20.80 -1.98
CA LYS A 207 -10.04 -21.37 -3.33
C LYS A 207 -9.42 -20.41 -4.36
N HIS A 208 -9.70 -19.11 -4.24
CA HIS A 208 -9.06 -18.10 -5.08
C HIS A 208 -7.54 -18.06 -4.85
N ALA A 209 -7.09 -17.97 -3.59
CA ALA A 209 -5.68 -17.94 -3.24
C ALA A 209 -4.92 -19.17 -3.77
N ASP A 210 -5.50 -20.37 -3.63
CA ASP A 210 -4.90 -21.61 -4.12
C ASP A 210 -4.77 -21.64 -5.65
N THR A 211 -5.81 -21.15 -6.35
CA THR A 211 -5.82 -21.12 -7.81
C THR A 211 -4.84 -20.07 -8.34
N THR A 212 -4.77 -18.90 -7.71
CA THR A 212 -3.77 -17.86 -8.01
C THR A 212 -2.36 -18.41 -7.77
N MET A 213 -2.10 -19.13 -6.68
CA MET A 213 -0.79 -19.72 -6.39
C MET A 213 -0.35 -20.70 -7.48
N ALA A 214 -1.29 -21.49 -8.01
CA ALA A 214 -1.00 -22.49 -9.03
C ALA A 214 -0.72 -21.91 -10.43
N HIS A 215 -1.14 -20.67 -10.72
CA HIS A 215 -1.22 -20.19 -12.11
C HIS A 215 -0.65 -18.79 -12.36
N HIS A 216 -0.58 -17.92 -11.36
CA HIS A 216 -0.04 -16.56 -11.50
C HIS A 216 1.48 -16.48 -11.36
N PHE A 217 2.14 -17.51 -10.86
CA PHE A 217 3.58 -17.48 -10.60
C PHE A 217 4.39 -18.17 -11.71
N ARG A 218 5.51 -17.54 -12.06
CA ARG A 218 6.56 -18.10 -12.93
C ARG A 218 7.50 -18.99 -12.09
N PRO A 219 8.37 -19.78 -12.74
CA PRO A 219 9.30 -20.66 -12.01
C PRO A 219 10.24 -19.95 -11.03
N ASP A 220 10.55 -18.67 -11.25
CA ASP A 220 11.36 -17.83 -10.37
C ASP A 220 10.56 -17.15 -9.24
N ASN A 221 9.25 -17.39 -9.17
CA ASN A 221 8.28 -16.79 -8.25
C ASN A 221 7.99 -15.30 -8.48
N SER A 222 8.40 -14.73 -9.62
CA SER A 222 7.73 -13.53 -10.11
C SER A 222 6.29 -13.86 -10.50
N CYS A 223 5.37 -12.91 -10.33
CA CYS A 223 3.98 -13.08 -10.75
C CYS A 223 3.67 -12.34 -12.06
N TYR A 224 2.80 -12.95 -12.87
CA TYR A 224 2.07 -12.24 -13.92
C TYR A 224 1.12 -11.22 -13.29
N HIS A 225 0.79 -10.16 -14.03
CA HIS A 225 -0.29 -9.26 -13.60
C HIS A 225 -1.63 -9.97 -13.78
N VAL A 226 -1.94 -10.47 -14.99
CA VAL A 226 -3.25 -11.01 -15.37
C VAL A 226 -3.14 -12.48 -15.78
N VAL A 227 -4.05 -13.32 -15.29
CA VAL A 227 -4.31 -14.65 -15.84
C VAL A 227 -5.78 -14.72 -16.27
N ASP A 228 -6.02 -15.07 -17.53
CA ASP A 228 -7.37 -15.24 -18.08
C ASP A 228 -7.76 -16.73 -18.04
N TYR A 229 -8.96 -17.01 -17.54
CA TYR A 229 -9.49 -18.37 -17.41
C TYR A 229 -10.71 -18.59 -18.29
N ASP A 230 -10.96 -19.84 -18.67
CA ASP A 230 -12.32 -20.23 -19.06
C ASP A 230 -13.18 -20.37 -17.79
N PRO A 231 -14.28 -19.59 -17.65
CA PRO A 231 -15.04 -19.55 -16.39
C PRO A 231 -15.75 -20.86 -16.06
N GLU A 232 -16.00 -21.72 -17.06
CA GLU A 232 -16.70 -22.99 -16.88
C GLU A 232 -15.74 -24.14 -16.55
N THR A 233 -14.60 -24.21 -17.24
CA THR A 233 -13.65 -25.34 -17.07
C THR A 233 -12.48 -25.03 -16.14
N GLY A 234 -12.16 -23.75 -15.92
CA GLY A 234 -10.99 -23.31 -15.18
C GLY A 234 -9.67 -23.43 -15.93
N GLU A 235 -9.68 -23.76 -17.22
CA GLU A 235 -8.48 -23.79 -18.04
C GLU A 235 -7.87 -22.39 -18.19
N VAL A 236 -6.56 -22.28 -17.98
CA VAL A 236 -5.81 -21.04 -18.23
C VAL A 236 -5.74 -20.79 -19.73
N ARG A 237 -6.29 -19.67 -20.17
CA ARG A 237 -6.34 -19.24 -21.57
C ARG A 237 -5.12 -18.40 -21.93
N LYS A 238 -4.74 -17.45 -21.07
CA LYS A 238 -3.62 -16.52 -21.28
C LYS A 238 -2.98 -16.10 -19.95
N ARG A 239 -1.70 -15.77 -19.99
CA ARG A 239 -0.97 -15.08 -18.91
C ARG A 239 -0.36 -13.81 -19.49
N GLN A 240 -0.73 -12.66 -18.96
CA GLN A 240 -0.46 -11.37 -19.60
C GLN A 240 -0.20 -10.26 -18.58
N THR A 241 0.14 -9.09 -19.09
CA THR A 241 0.18 -7.85 -18.32
C THR A 241 -1.02 -6.96 -18.61
N ALA A 242 -1.29 -6.04 -17.68
CA ALA A 242 -2.17 -4.88 -17.91
C ALA A 242 -1.42 -3.57 -17.65
N GLN A 243 -0.62 -3.51 -16.58
CA GLN A 243 0.09 -2.30 -16.16
C GLN A 243 1.62 -2.43 -16.13
N GLY A 244 2.16 -3.65 -16.29
CA GLY A 244 3.60 -3.89 -16.40
C GLY A 244 4.17 -3.64 -17.79
N TYR A 245 5.48 -3.71 -17.91
CA TYR A 245 6.22 -3.47 -19.16
C TYR A 245 5.87 -4.46 -20.28
N ALA A 246 5.77 -5.75 -19.97
CA ALA A 246 5.47 -6.81 -20.93
C ALA A 246 4.68 -7.95 -20.25
N ASP A 247 4.10 -8.87 -21.02
CA ASP A 247 3.39 -10.04 -20.49
C ASP A 247 4.33 -10.89 -19.60
N GLU A 248 5.61 -10.97 -19.97
CA GLU A 248 6.66 -11.69 -19.25
C GLU A 248 7.38 -10.86 -18.18
N SER A 249 7.08 -9.56 -18.05
CA SER A 249 7.75 -8.70 -17.08
C SER A 249 7.20 -8.84 -15.67
N SER A 250 7.93 -8.29 -14.71
CA SER A 250 7.62 -8.33 -13.28
C SER A 250 7.28 -6.93 -12.78
N TRP A 251 6.03 -6.52 -13.02
CA TRP A 251 5.49 -5.25 -12.52
C TRP A 251 5.61 -5.17 -11.00
N ALA A 252 6.28 -4.13 -10.49
CA ALA A 252 6.76 -4.09 -9.11
C ALA A 252 5.63 -4.12 -8.08
N ARG A 253 4.58 -3.33 -8.29
CA ARG A 253 3.42 -3.31 -7.40
C ARG A 253 2.62 -4.62 -7.42
N GLY A 254 2.61 -5.33 -8.55
CA GLY A 254 2.02 -6.67 -8.61
C GLY A 254 2.74 -7.66 -7.69
N GLN A 255 4.08 -7.56 -7.60
CA GLN A 255 4.86 -8.40 -6.68
C GLN A 255 4.59 -8.01 -5.23
N ALA A 256 4.44 -6.71 -4.94
CA ALA A 256 4.07 -6.22 -3.62
C ALA A 256 2.68 -6.75 -3.18
N TRP A 257 1.69 -6.72 -4.07
CA TRP A 257 0.36 -7.31 -3.82
C TRP A 257 0.40 -8.81 -3.59
N ALA A 258 1.25 -9.54 -4.32
CA ALA A 258 1.46 -10.96 -4.06
C ALA A 258 2.04 -11.19 -2.65
N LEU A 259 3.12 -10.50 -2.31
CA LEU A 259 3.77 -10.62 -1.00
C LEU A 259 2.77 -10.32 0.14
N TYR A 260 2.09 -9.18 0.05
CA TYR A 260 1.12 -8.76 1.05
C TYR A 260 -0.07 -9.74 1.11
N GLY A 261 -0.67 -10.06 -0.04
CA GLY A 261 -1.85 -10.91 -0.12
C GLY A 261 -1.63 -12.31 0.43
N TYR A 262 -0.47 -12.93 0.16
CA TYR A 262 -0.14 -14.24 0.73
C TYR A 262 0.21 -14.16 2.23
N THR A 263 0.82 -13.07 2.69
CA THR A 263 1.01 -12.82 4.13
C THR A 263 -0.35 -12.73 4.84
N THR A 264 -1.31 -12.01 4.26
CA THR A 264 -2.69 -11.93 4.73
C THR A 264 -3.39 -13.30 4.71
N CYS A 265 -3.25 -14.08 3.64
CA CYS A 265 -3.85 -15.43 3.61
C CYS A 265 -3.31 -16.30 4.75
N TYR A 266 -2.01 -16.26 5.03
CA TYR A 266 -1.45 -16.95 6.18
C TYR A 266 -2.01 -16.43 7.51
N ARG A 267 -2.18 -15.11 7.69
CA ARG A 267 -2.79 -14.51 8.89
C ARG A 267 -4.08 -15.22 9.29
N TYR A 268 -4.99 -15.41 8.33
CA TYR A 268 -6.34 -15.94 8.57
C TYR A 268 -6.42 -17.46 8.58
N THR A 269 -5.65 -18.13 7.72
CA THR A 269 -5.77 -19.58 7.53
C THR A 269 -4.78 -20.38 8.37
N LYS A 270 -3.64 -19.77 8.73
CA LYS A 270 -2.46 -20.43 9.30
C LYS A 270 -1.94 -21.60 8.45
N ASP A 271 -2.29 -21.64 7.15
CA ASP A 271 -1.79 -22.66 6.23
C ASP A 271 -0.40 -22.25 5.71
N GLU A 272 0.63 -23.02 6.10
CA GLU A 272 2.04 -22.77 5.80
C GLU A 272 2.32 -22.57 4.31
N LYS A 273 1.50 -23.14 3.41
CA LYS A 273 1.70 -22.96 1.96
C LYS A 273 1.65 -21.49 1.55
N TYR A 274 0.83 -20.66 2.22
CA TYR A 274 0.75 -19.24 1.94
C TYR A 274 1.95 -18.48 2.50
N LEU A 275 2.45 -18.88 3.68
CA LEU A 275 3.68 -18.31 4.26
C LEU A 275 4.89 -18.63 3.37
N ASP A 276 4.99 -19.86 2.87
CA ASP A 276 6.03 -20.28 1.95
C ASP A 276 5.95 -19.53 0.62
N GLN A 277 4.74 -19.27 0.10
CA GLN A 277 4.57 -18.47 -1.11
C GLN A 277 4.97 -17.01 -0.87
N ALA A 278 4.59 -16.40 0.26
CA ALA A 278 5.04 -15.06 0.62
C ALA A 278 6.57 -14.96 0.69
N GLN A 279 7.25 -15.96 1.30
CA GLN A 279 8.71 -16.01 1.34
C GLN A 279 9.34 -16.17 -0.04
N LYS A 280 8.73 -16.95 -0.95
CA LYS A 280 9.21 -17.08 -2.33
C LYS A 280 9.11 -15.75 -3.09
N VAL A 281 8.02 -15.00 -2.92
CA VAL A 281 7.87 -13.67 -3.53
C VAL A 281 8.86 -12.67 -2.94
N TYR A 282 9.04 -12.69 -1.62
CA TYR A 282 10.09 -11.91 -0.95
C TYR A 282 11.47 -12.19 -1.55
N ASN A 283 11.82 -13.46 -1.69
CA ASN A 283 13.10 -13.86 -2.26
C ASN A 283 13.25 -13.41 -3.71
N PHE A 284 12.17 -13.43 -4.52
CA PHE A 284 12.21 -12.85 -5.86
C PHE A 284 12.50 -11.34 -5.80
N ILE A 285 11.75 -10.59 -5.01
CA ILE A 285 11.87 -9.12 -4.89
C ILE A 285 13.30 -8.71 -4.52
N PHE A 286 13.84 -9.25 -3.43
CA PHE A 286 15.12 -8.77 -2.87
C PHE A 286 16.37 -9.46 -3.42
N ASN A 287 16.22 -10.57 -4.16
CA ASN A 287 17.32 -11.12 -4.95
C ASN A 287 17.25 -10.71 -6.44
N ASN A 288 16.27 -9.86 -6.82
CA ASN A 288 16.21 -9.35 -8.18
C ASN A 288 17.43 -8.46 -8.47
N LYS A 289 18.14 -8.74 -9.56
CA LYS A 289 19.34 -7.98 -9.98
C LYS A 289 19.10 -6.47 -10.21
N ASN A 290 17.85 -6.09 -10.45
CA ASN A 290 17.43 -4.72 -10.70
C ASN A 290 16.85 -4.05 -9.44
N MET A 291 16.85 -4.74 -8.29
CA MET A 291 16.52 -4.13 -7.01
C MET A 291 17.55 -3.03 -6.68
N PRO A 292 17.12 -1.78 -6.45
CA PRO A 292 18.03 -0.68 -6.17
C PRO A 292 18.56 -0.69 -4.74
N GLU A 293 19.68 0.02 -4.48
CA GLU A 293 20.32 0.05 -3.15
C GLU A 293 19.43 0.66 -2.05
N ASP A 294 18.60 1.65 -2.38
CA ASP A 294 17.64 2.29 -1.48
C ASP A 294 16.37 1.45 -1.24
N LEU A 295 16.27 0.27 -1.88
CA LEU A 295 15.15 -0.66 -1.81
C LEU A 295 13.78 -0.11 -2.25
N VAL A 296 13.74 1.02 -2.95
CA VAL A 296 12.53 1.52 -3.61
C VAL A 296 12.56 1.08 -5.07
N PRO A 297 11.72 0.13 -5.51
CA PRO A 297 11.89 -0.50 -6.82
C PRO A 297 11.56 0.47 -7.96
N TYR A 298 12.09 0.17 -9.14
CA TYR A 298 11.53 0.69 -10.39
C TYR A 298 10.09 0.21 -10.56
N TRP A 299 9.30 0.90 -11.38
CA TRP A 299 7.90 0.53 -11.62
C TRP A 299 7.70 -0.91 -12.14
N ASP A 300 8.69 -1.46 -12.82
CA ASP A 300 8.76 -2.85 -13.27
C ASP A 300 10.22 -3.32 -13.18
N TYR A 301 10.45 -4.51 -12.64
CA TYR A 301 11.81 -5.04 -12.46
C TYR A 301 12.49 -5.40 -13.78
N ASP A 302 11.76 -5.51 -14.88
CA ASP A 302 12.29 -5.84 -16.20
C ASP A 302 12.20 -4.66 -17.19
N ALA A 303 11.93 -3.45 -16.69
CA ALA A 303 11.86 -2.25 -17.52
C ALA A 303 13.20 -2.01 -18.27
N PRO A 304 13.15 -1.64 -19.56
CA PRO A 304 14.31 -1.74 -20.45
C PRO A 304 15.37 -0.66 -20.21
N ASN A 305 15.00 0.50 -19.63
CA ASN A 305 15.94 1.62 -19.47
C ASN A 305 16.51 1.75 -18.05
N ILE A 306 16.38 0.73 -17.20
CA ILE A 306 17.01 0.71 -15.87
C ILE A 306 18.52 1.00 -16.02
N PRO A 307 19.09 1.98 -15.27
CA PRO A 307 18.55 2.62 -14.07
C PRO A 307 17.76 3.93 -14.28
N ASN A 308 17.46 4.34 -15.52
CA ASN A 308 16.75 5.58 -15.85
C ASN A 308 15.22 5.43 -15.96
N GLU A 309 14.66 4.40 -15.33
CA GLU A 309 13.22 4.17 -15.26
C GLU A 309 12.64 4.84 -14.01
N PRO A 310 11.36 5.24 -14.00
CA PRO A 310 10.73 5.81 -12.81
C PRO A 310 10.60 4.78 -11.69
N ARG A 311 10.63 5.27 -10.47
CA ARG A 311 10.43 4.50 -9.24
C ARG A 311 8.95 4.28 -8.98
N ASP A 312 8.63 3.32 -8.14
CA ASP A 312 7.28 3.16 -7.60
C ASP A 312 7.28 3.07 -6.08
N ALA A 313 7.19 4.23 -5.42
CA ALA A 313 7.11 4.34 -3.96
C ALA A 313 5.91 3.59 -3.38
N SER A 314 4.82 3.45 -4.14
CA SER A 314 3.64 2.69 -3.70
C SER A 314 3.93 1.19 -3.53
N ALA A 315 4.73 0.59 -4.42
CA ALA A 315 5.17 -0.79 -4.30
C ALA A 315 6.08 -0.98 -3.08
N ALA A 316 6.99 -0.02 -2.83
CA ALA A 316 7.85 -0.03 -1.65
C ALA A 316 7.06 0.06 -0.34
N ALA A 317 6.11 1.00 -0.24
CA ALA A 317 5.29 1.21 0.95
C ALA A 317 4.44 -0.03 1.28
N CYS A 318 3.80 -0.63 0.27
CA CYS A 318 3.09 -1.90 0.43
C CYS A 318 4.01 -3.03 0.90
N THR A 319 5.18 -3.17 0.27
CA THR A 319 6.17 -4.19 0.62
C THR A 319 6.61 -4.02 2.07
N ALA A 320 6.97 -2.82 2.52
CA ALA A 320 7.36 -2.56 3.90
C ALA A 320 6.25 -2.96 4.89
N SER A 321 5.00 -2.58 4.62
CA SER A 321 3.86 -2.97 5.46
C SER A 321 3.72 -4.49 5.58
N ALA A 322 3.82 -5.21 4.45
CA ALA A 322 3.76 -6.68 4.44
C ALA A 322 4.91 -7.32 5.24
N LEU A 323 6.14 -6.79 5.10
CA LEU A 323 7.32 -7.32 5.77
C LEU A 323 7.27 -7.18 7.29
N TYR A 324 6.77 -6.07 7.82
CA TYR A 324 6.59 -5.93 9.27
C TYR A 324 5.67 -7.01 9.83
N GLU A 325 4.58 -7.34 9.13
CA GLU A 325 3.72 -8.43 9.57
C GLU A 325 4.37 -9.81 9.38
N LEU A 326 5.03 -10.03 8.25
CA LEU A 326 5.70 -11.30 7.94
C LEU A 326 6.79 -11.64 8.97
N ASP A 327 7.46 -10.63 9.53
CA ASP A 327 8.44 -10.76 10.62
C ASP A 327 7.86 -11.47 11.84
N GLY A 328 6.59 -11.19 12.18
CA GLY A 328 5.88 -11.83 13.28
C GLY A 328 5.55 -13.31 13.05
N TYR A 329 5.62 -13.81 11.81
CA TYR A 329 5.29 -15.20 11.47
C TYR A 329 6.51 -16.09 11.28
N ARG A 330 7.61 -15.56 10.72
CA ARG A 330 8.83 -16.33 10.47
C ARG A 330 10.07 -15.52 10.88
N PRO A 331 10.31 -15.34 12.19
CA PRO A 331 11.42 -14.54 12.71
C PRO A 331 12.77 -15.11 12.24
N GLY A 332 13.76 -14.23 12.06
CA GLY A 332 15.13 -14.60 11.66
C GLY A 332 15.44 -14.52 10.16
N ASN A 333 14.49 -14.06 9.32
CA ASN A 333 14.73 -13.78 7.90
C ASN A 333 15.07 -12.30 7.60
N HIS A 334 15.28 -11.50 8.65
CA HIS A 334 15.58 -10.07 8.58
C HIS A 334 14.51 -9.22 7.86
N TYR A 335 13.23 -9.63 7.96
CA TYR A 335 12.13 -8.92 7.29
C TYR A 335 11.96 -7.51 7.85
N LYS A 336 12.02 -7.36 9.17
CA LYS A 336 11.98 -6.05 9.83
C LYS A 336 13.10 -5.13 9.36
N GLU A 337 14.33 -5.60 9.30
CA GLU A 337 15.49 -4.78 8.93
C GLU A 337 15.41 -4.31 7.47
N ILE A 338 14.86 -5.13 6.58
CA ILE A 338 14.58 -4.73 5.20
C ILE A 338 13.43 -3.71 5.14
N ALA A 339 12.35 -3.93 5.91
CA ALA A 339 11.26 -2.97 6.02
C ALA A 339 11.73 -1.62 6.58
N ASP A 340 12.60 -1.62 7.59
CA ASP A 340 13.20 -0.43 8.18
C ASP A 340 13.96 0.38 7.13
N LYS A 341 14.80 -0.27 6.31
CA LYS A 341 15.53 0.39 5.22
C LYS A 341 14.61 0.99 4.16
N ILE A 342 13.55 0.29 3.78
CA ILE A 342 12.55 0.82 2.86
C ILE A 342 11.89 2.07 3.46
N MET A 343 11.51 2.00 4.74
CA MET A 343 10.87 3.13 5.43
C MET A 343 11.83 4.31 5.58
N GLU A 344 13.11 4.08 5.87
CA GLU A 344 14.15 5.13 5.90
C GLU A 344 14.27 5.84 4.54
N SER A 345 14.29 5.09 3.45
CA SER A 345 14.28 5.64 2.09
C SER A 345 13.01 6.45 1.83
N LEU A 346 11.84 5.87 2.10
CA LEU A 346 10.54 6.52 1.87
C LEU A 346 10.35 7.78 2.73
N GLY A 347 10.84 7.79 3.97
CA GLY A 347 10.78 8.94 4.89
C GLY A 347 11.83 10.02 4.62
N SER A 348 12.79 9.76 3.74
CA SER A 348 13.82 10.73 3.34
C SER A 348 13.26 11.80 2.40
N PRO A 349 13.93 12.96 2.25
CA PRO A 349 13.55 13.99 1.28
C PRO A 349 13.53 13.52 -0.19
N ALA A 350 14.10 12.35 -0.49
CA ALA A 350 14.05 11.78 -1.84
C ALA A 350 12.66 11.24 -2.20
N TYR A 351 11.81 10.92 -1.22
CA TYR A 351 10.49 10.32 -1.47
C TYR A 351 9.38 10.95 -0.63
N ARG A 352 9.65 11.46 0.56
CA ARG A 352 8.66 12.17 1.37
C ARG A 352 8.63 13.65 1.04
N ALA A 353 7.44 14.16 0.78
CA ALA A 353 7.23 15.55 0.44
C ALA A 353 7.47 16.48 1.64
N GLU A 354 7.99 17.68 1.36
CA GLU A 354 7.95 18.79 2.31
C GLU A 354 6.50 19.19 2.57
N VAL A 355 6.18 19.54 3.82
CA VAL A 355 4.82 19.90 4.23
C VAL A 355 4.26 21.05 3.38
N GLY A 356 3.04 20.88 2.87
CA GLY A 356 2.36 21.84 2.00
C GLY A 356 2.76 21.79 0.52
N THR A 357 3.64 20.85 0.15
CA THR A 357 4.00 20.57 -1.25
C THR A 357 3.34 19.28 -1.74
N ASN A 358 3.60 18.88 -2.99
CA ASN A 358 3.16 17.60 -3.55
C ASN A 358 1.64 17.38 -3.49
N GLY A 359 0.82 18.42 -3.65
CA GLY A 359 -0.63 18.32 -3.50
C GLY A 359 -1.09 17.85 -2.10
N ASN A 360 -0.25 18.05 -1.08
CA ASN A 360 -0.42 17.58 0.29
C ASN A 360 -0.48 16.05 0.45
N PHE A 361 0.06 15.30 -0.52
CA PHE A 361 0.34 13.88 -0.34
C PHE A 361 1.68 13.67 0.37
N ILE A 362 1.79 12.58 1.12
CA ILE A 362 2.96 12.26 1.94
C ILE A 362 4.12 11.83 1.05
N LEU A 363 3.90 10.84 0.18
CA LEU A 363 4.93 10.28 -0.69
C LEU A 363 4.85 10.82 -2.12
N MET A 364 6.02 10.98 -2.73
CA MET A 364 6.25 11.30 -4.14
C MET A 364 6.58 10.01 -4.91
N HIS A 365 6.80 10.13 -6.23
CA HIS A 365 7.45 9.11 -7.06
C HIS A 365 6.78 7.72 -7.08
N SER A 366 5.45 7.69 -7.25
CA SER A 366 4.72 6.46 -7.58
C SER A 366 4.36 6.40 -9.07
N VAL A 367 4.07 5.19 -9.57
CA VAL A 367 3.66 4.97 -10.97
C VAL A 367 2.36 4.17 -11.02
N GLY A 368 1.27 4.78 -11.45
CA GLY A 368 -0.01 4.12 -11.65
C GLY A 368 0.03 3.17 -12.84
N SER A 369 0.18 3.67 -14.07
CA SER A 369 0.25 2.79 -15.24
C SER A 369 0.90 3.43 -16.47
N ILE A 370 2.18 3.11 -16.70
CA ILE A 370 2.91 3.54 -17.89
C ILE A 370 2.29 3.05 -19.21
N PRO A 371 1.85 1.78 -19.37
CA PRO A 371 1.23 1.32 -20.61
C PRO A 371 -0.03 2.10 -21.03
N HIS A 372 -0.69 2.76 -20.07
CA HIS A 372 -1.87 3.58 -20.29
C HIS A 372 -1.56 5.09 -20.32
N GLY A 373 -0.29 5.49 -20.12
CA GLY A 373 0.12 6.90 -20.08
C GLY A 373 -0.45 7.67 -18.89
N GLN A 374 -0.74 6.99 -17.77
CA GLN A 374 -1.41 7.57 -16.61
C GLN A 374 -0.53 7.50 -15.36
N GLU A 375 -0.57 8.57 -14.56
CA GLU A 375 -0.03 8.62 -13.20
C GLU A 375 1.46 8.21 -13.14
N ILE A 376 2.30 8.81 -13.97
CA ILE A 376 3.73 8.48 -14.05
C ILE A 376 4.50 9.51 -13.23
N ASP A 377 5.23 9.04 -12.21
CA ASP A 377 6.04 9.87 -11.31
C ASP A 377 5.21 10.94 -10.57
N VAL A 378 4.20 10.47 -9.83
CA VAL A 378 3.24 11.30 -9.09
C VAL A 378 2.97 10.71 -7.70
N PRO A 379 2.44 11.48 -6.74
CA PRO A 379 1.84 10.93 -5.53
C PRO A 379 0.63 10.07 -5.84
N LEU A 380 0.38 9.05 -5.03
CA LEU A 380 -0.80 8.19 -5.11
C LEU A 380 -1.34 7.91 -3.71
N ASN A 381 -2.65 8.06 -3.52
CA ASN A 381 -3.27 7.95 -2.20
C ASN A 381 -3.06 6.59 -1.50
N TYR A 382 -2.93 5.51 -2.27
CA TYR A 382 -2.58 4.19 -1.74
C TYR A 382 -1.12 4.10 -1.30
N ALA A 383 -0.19 4.84 -1.89
CA ALA A 383 1.19 4.91 -1.39
C ALA A 383 1.21 5.48 0.03
N ASP A 384 0.51 6.59 0.23
CA ASP A 384 0.35 7.22 1.55
C ASP A 384 -0.32 6.28 2.56
N TYR A 385 -1.39 5.60 2.14
CA TYR A 385 -2.09 4.62 2.99
C TYR A 385 -1.15 3.51 3.49
N TYR A 386 -0.43 2.84 2.59
CA TYR A 386 0.47 1.75 2.98
C TYR A 386 1.70 2.24 3.74
N PHE A 387 2.15 3.48 3.51
CA PHE A 387 3.22 4.09 4.30
C PHE A 387 2.76 4.34 5.75
N LEU A 388 1.55 4.87 5.95
CA LEU A 388 0.96 5.03 7.27
C LEU A 388 0.71 3.68 7.96
N GLU A 389 0.25 2.67 7.21
CA GLU A 389 0.10 1.32 7.75
C GLU A 389 1.44 0.72 8.19
N ALA A 390 2.50 0.90 7.37
CA ALA A 390 3.84 0.45 7.71
C ALA A 390 4.39 1.18 8.95
N LEU A 391 4.16 2.49 9.09
CA LEU A 391 4.50 3.24 10.32
C LEU A 391 3.77 2.68 11.54
N MET A 392 2.48 2.37 11.42
CA MET A 392 1.69 1.78 12.50
C MET A 392 2.25 0.41 12.91
N ARG A 393 2.53 -0.48 11.94
CA ARG A 393 3.09 -1.80 12.18
C ARG A 393 4.49 -1.72 12.80
N LYS A 394 5.37 -0.84 12.29
CA LYS A 394 6.70 -0.60 12.87
C LYS A 394 6.59 -0.17 14.34
N ARG A 395 5.78 0.86 14.61
CA ARG A 395 5.53 1.37 15.97
C ARG A 395 5.03 0.27 16.89
N ASP A 396 4.13 -0.58 16.43
CA ASP A 396 3.52 -1.62 17.26
C ASP A 396 4.46 -2.82 17.50
N LEU A 397 5.42 -3.08 16.61
CA LEU A 397 6.49 -4.07 16.81
C LEU A 397 7.60 -3.60 17.76
N GLU A 398 7.82 -2.28 17.85
CA GLU A 398 8.90 -1.68 18.67
C GLU A 398 8.45 -1.29 20.09
N LYS A 399 7.17 -1.47 20.42
CA LYS A 399 6.62 -1.36 21.78
C LYS A 399 6.90 -2.63 22.58
#